data_AF-A0A3B3WME2-F1
#
_entry.id   AF-A0A3B3WME2-F1
#
_cell.length_a   1.000
_cell.length_b   1.000
_cell.length_c   1.000
_cell.angle_alpha   90.00
_cell.angle_beta   90.00
_cell.angle_gamma   90.00
#
_symmetry.space_group_name_H-M   'P 1'
#
loop_
_entity.id
_entity.type
_entity.pdbx_description
1 polymer ?
#
loop_
_entity_poly.entity_id
_entity_poly.type
_entity_poly.pdbx_seq_one_letter_code
_entity_poly.pdbx_strand_id
1 'polypeptide(L)'
;MIMNGGVKILFEKELGVTDFHLPSQTRLLYVSECDIIAGNGYKRKLVRYRNASSSFQELVLVERTQLSEQYFSALQRFVVFDLGLSLLPVSGQTEASQLITQIVRFHKKNILKNILKCHQHLIISQIHELPALAKT
;
A
#
# COMPACT_ATOMS: atom_id res chain seq x y z
N MET A 1 12.68 -23.39 1.47
CA MET A 1 12.16 -22.77 0.23
C MET A 1 10.72 -23.21 0.08
N ILE A 2 9.74 -22.31 0.14
CA ILE A 2 8.32 -22.64 -0.05
C ILE A 2 7.89 -22.09 -1.40
N MET A 3 7.31 -22.93 -2.26
CA MET A 3 6.64 -22.51 -3.48
C MET A 3 5.15 -22.41 -3.18
N ASN A 4 4.65 -21.21 -2.92
CA ASN A 4 3.22 -20.98 -2.76
C ASN A 4 2.67 -20.33 -4.03
N GLY A 5 1.69 -20.97 -4.67
CA GLY A 5 1.09 -20.48 -5.91
C GLY A 5 2.06 -20.29 -7.08
N GLY A 6 3.23 -20.97 -7.11
CA GLY A 6 4.23 -20.88 -8.18
C GLY A 6 5.25 -19.75 -8.05
N VAL A 7 5.30 -19.05 -6.90
CA VAL A 7 6.32 -18.05 -6.59
C VAL A 7 7.27 -18.61 -5.53
N LYS A 8 8.58 -18.44 -5.74
CA LYS A 8 9.62 -18.84 -4.79
C LYS A 8 9.77 -17.77 -3.72
N ILE A 9 9.47 -18.13 -2.46
CA ILE A 9 9.64 -17.25 -1.31
C ILE A 9 10.98 -17.56 -0.63
N LEU A 10 11.79 -16.52 -0.44
CA LEU A 10 13.01 -16.55 0.35
C LEU A 10 12.76 -15.74 1.62
N PHE A 11 12.96 -16.35 2.77
CA PHE A 11 12.85 -15.69 4.06
C PHE A 11 14.21 -15.18 4.46
N GLU A 12 14.27 -13.90 4.83
CA GLU A 12 15.47 -13.22 5.32
C GLU A 12 15.17 -12.69 6.72
N LYS A 13 16.14 -12.79 7.64
CA LYS A 13 15.91 -12.33 9.03
C LYS A 13 15.86 -10.81 9.14
N GLU A 14 16.52 -10.11 8.21
CA GLU A 14 16.67 -8.65 8.24
C GLU A 14 16.31 -8.01 6.89
N LEU A 15 15.01 -7.85 6.63
CA LEU A 15 14.49 -7.05 5.50
C LEU A 15 14.47 -5.54 5.77
N GLY A 16 15.03 -5.11 6.91
CA GLY A 16 15.08 -3.72 7.35
C GLY A 16 13.69 -3.17 7.67
N VAL A 17 13.30 -2.12 6.96
CA VAL A 17 12.02 -1.41 7.17
C VAL A 17 10.88 -1.91 6.28
N THR A 18 11.09 -2.98 5.52
CA THR A 18 10.15 -3.50 4.52
C THR A 18 9.68 -4.91 4.89
N ASP A 19 8.48 -5.29 4.46
CA ASP A 19 7.97 -6.63 4.71
C ASP A 19 8.31 -7.58 3.55
N PHE A 20 8.41 -7.08 2.31
CA PHE A 20 8.82 -7.87 1.15
C PHE A 20 9.71 -7.12 0.16
N HIS A 21 10.68 -7.84 -0.41
CA HIS A 21 11.42 -7.44 -1.58
C HIS A 21 10.96 -8.24 -2.80
N LEU A 22 10.51 -7.53 -3.83
CA LEU A 22 10.06 -8.13 -5.09
C LEU A 22 11.18 -8.03 -6.14
N PRO A 23 11.27 -8.99 -7.09
CA PRO A 23 12.36 -9.01 -8.07
C PRO A 23 12.40 -7.78 -9.01
N SER A 24 11.29 -7.04 -9.12
CA SER A 24 11.16 -5.81 -9.93
C SER A 24 11.81 -4.56 -9.33
N GLN A 25 12.76 -4.71 -8.40
CA GLN A 25 13.24 -3.63 -7.53
C GLN A 25 12.08 -2.89 -6.86
N THR A 26 11.10 -3.63 -6.36
CA THR A 26 9.97 -3.06 -5.61
C THR A 26 10.08 -3.50 -4.16
N ARG A 27 10.07 -2.54 -3.25
CA ARG A 27 9.93 -2.76 -1.81
C ARG A 27 8.45 -2.65 -1.47
N LEU A 28 7.99 -3.52 -0.58
CA LEU A 28 6.60 -3.56 -0.17
C LEU A 28 6.51 -3.47 1.35
N LEU A 29 5.65 -2.56 1.80
CA LEU A 29 5.23 -2.47 3.19
C LEU A 29 3.77 -2.89 3.30
N TYR A 30 3.48 -3.78 4.22
CA TYR A 30 2.12 -4.18 4.58
C TYR A 30 1.69 -3.46 5.86
N VAL A 31 0.49 -2.89 5.83
CA VAL A 31 -0.16 -2.25 6.97
C VAL A 31 -1.48 -2.98 7.21
N SER A 32 -1.55 -3.71 8.32
CA SER A 32 -2.75 -4.47 8.69
C SER A 32 -3.83 -3.57 9.25
N GLU A 33 -5.07 -4.07 9.30
CA GLU A 33 -6.20 -3.42 9.96
C GLU A 33 -5.85 -3.09 11.42
N CYS A 34 -5.24 -4.04 12.13
CA CYS A 34 -4.80 -3.86 13.51
C CYS A 34 -3.80 -2.70 13.67
N ASP A 35 -2.87 -2.52 12.72
CA ASP A 35 -1.89 -1.42 12.77
C ASP A 35 -2.58 -0.05 12.66
N ILE A 36 -3.67 0.02 11.90
CA ILE A 36 -4.46 1.24 11.69
C ILE A 36 -5.28 1.54 12.94
N ILE A 37 -5.96 0.51 13.48
CA ILE A 37 -6.83 0.62 14.67
C ILE A 37 -6.02 0.92 15.93
N ALA A 38 -4.80 0.40 16.05
CA ALA A 38 -3.92 0.64 17.19
C ALA A 38 -3.43 2.10 17.30
N GLY A 39 -3.76 2.98 16.34
CA GLY A 39 -3.48 4.41 16.37
C GLY A 39 -2.32 4.80 15.44
N ASN A 40 -1.55 5.83 15.80
CA ASN A 40 -0.58 6.43 14.88
C ASN A 40 0.78 5.69 14.77
N GLY A 41 0.91 4.48 15.34
CA GLY A 41 2.16 3.71 15.32
C GLY A 41 2.66 3.42 13.89
N TYR A 42 1.73 3.06 13.00
CA TYR A 42 2.03 2.77 11.59
C TYR A 42 2.64 3.97 10.85
N LYS A 43 2.33 5.21 11.24
CA LYS A 43 2.88 6.43 10.61
C LYS A 43 4.39 6.51 10.78
N ARG A 44 4.92 6.16 11.95
CA ARG A 44 6.38 6.14 12.19
C ARG A 44 7.06 5.05 11.36
N LYS A 45 6.40 3.89 11.17
CA LYS A 45 6.88 2.81 10.28
C LYS A 45 6.95 3.32 8.84
N LEU A 46 5.91 4.01 8.35
CA LEU A 46 5.85 4.59 7.00
C LEU A 46 6.89 5.68 6.74
N VAL A 47 7.12 6.59 7.70
CA VAL A 47 8.16 7.62 7.57
C VAL A 47 9.55 6.98 7.46
N ARG A 48 9.84 5.98 8.29
CA ARG A 48 11.11 5.23 8.20
C ARG A 48 11.25 4.49 6.88
N TYR A 49 10.16 3.87 6.43
CA TYR A 49 10.09 3.18 5.14
C TYR A 49 10.46 4.13 3.99
N ARG A 50 9.82 5.30 3.93
CA ARG A 50 10.09 6.36 2.95
C ARG A 50 11.52 6.90 3.00
N ASN A 51 12.10 6.99 4.19
CA ASN A 51 13.43 7.57 4.42
C ASN A 51 14.57 6.57 4.22
N ALA A 52 14.31 5.27 4.13
CA ALA A 52 15.32 4.24 3.83
C ALA A 52 15.74 4.24 2.35
N SER A 53 15.75 5.45 1.75
CA SER A 53 15.90 5.79 0.35
C SER A 53 16.81 4.84 -0.39
N SER A 54 16.25 4.25 -1.44
CA SER A 54 16.99 3.45 -2.41
C SER A 54 16.37 3.67 -3.79
N SER A 55 17.05 3.29 -4.86
CA SER A 55 16.58 3.36 -6.24
C SER A 55 15.36 2.44 -6.55
N PHE A 56 14.76 1.83 -5.53
CA PHE A 56 13.67 0.88 -5.62
C PHE A 56 12.32 1.60 -5.64
N GLN A 57 11.34 1.02 -6.32
CA GLN A 57 9.95 1.47 -6.25
C GLN A 57 9.35 1.11 -4.90
N GLU A 58 8.73 2.07 -4.23
CA GLU A 58 8.11 1.88 -2.91
C GLU A 58 6.59 1.68 -3.07
N LEU A 59 6.08 0.56 -2.55
CA LEU A 59 4.67 0.23 -2.54
C LEU A 59 4.19 -0.03 -1.12
N VAL A 60 3.02 0.49 -0.76
CA VAL A 60 2.33 0.21 0.49
C VAL A 60 1.04 -0.53 0.17
N LEU A 61 0.84 -1.69 0.78
CA LEU A 61 -0.45 -2.38 0.82
C LEU A 61 -1.10 -2.11 2.16
N VAL A 62 -2.39 -1.76 2.16
CA VAL A 62 -3.15 -1.50 3.38
C VAL A 62 -4.44 -2.29 3.41
N GLU A 63 -4.74 -2.90 4.55
CA GLU A 63 -6.04 -3.55 4.73
C GLU A 63 -7.15 -2.51 4.87
N ARG A 64 -8.07 -2.52 3.91
CA ARG A 64 -9.30 -1.73 3.87
C ARG A 64 -10.48 -2.68 4.00
N THR A 65 -11.02 -2.76 5.21
CA THR A 65 -12.18 -3.57 5.58
C THR A 65 -13.28 -2.65 6.11
N GLN A 66 -14.42 -3.23 6.52
CA GLN A 66 -15.46 -2.46 7.19
C GLN A 66 -14.98 -1.75 8.48
N LEU A 67 -13.99 -2.31 9.20
CA LEU A 67 -13.49 -1.74 10.45
C LEU A 67 -12.45 -0.62 10.21
N SER A 68 -11.58 -0.78 9.22
CA SER A 68 -10.56 0.22 8.87
C SER A 68 -11.06 1.32 7.90
N GLU A 69 -12.23 1.14 7.29
CA GLU A 69 -12.80 2.05 6.28
C GLU A 69 -12.78 3.52 6.71
N GLN A 70 -13.24 3.79 7.93
CA GLN A 70 -13.31 5.15 8.49
C GLN A 70 -11.95 5.85 8.62
N TYR A 71 -10.86 5.07 8.74
CA TYR A 71 -9.50 5.59 8.88
C TYR A 71 -8.79 5.72 7.53
N PHE A 72 -9.32 5.05 6.49
CA PHE A 72 -8.65 4.91 5.20
C PHE A 72 -8.41 6.25 4.52
N SER A 73 -9.37 7.18 4.54
CA SER A 73 -9.22 8.50 3.92
C SER A 73 -8.06 9.31 4.51
N ALA A 74 -7.92 9.31 5.83
CA ALA A 74 -6.82 10.00 6.51
C ALA A 74 -5.47 9.30 6.26
N LEU A 75 -5.46 7.97 6.26
CA LEU A 75 -4.28 7.16 5.95
C LEU A 75 -3.82 7.38 4.51
N GLN A 76 -4.74 7.34 3.55
CA GLN A 76 -4.45 7.57 2.14
C GLN A 76 -3.90 8.97 1.93
N ARG A 77 -4.48 9.98 2.59
CA ARG A 77 -3.97 11.33 2.47
C ARG A 77 -2.51 11.43 2.93
N PHE A 78 -2.23 10.86 4.10
CA PHE A 78 -0.89 10.82 4.67
C PHE A 78 0.11 10.06 3.79
N VAL A 79 -0.25 8.87 3.30
CA VAL A 79 0.67 8.03 2.51
C VAL A 79 0.91 8.64 1.12
N VAL A 80 -0.15 9.04 0.43
CA VAL A 80 -0.07 9.46 -0.97
C VAL A 80 0.37 10.92 -1.11
N PHE A 81 -0.21 11.84 -0.34
CA PHE A 81 0.10 13.27 -0.48
C PHE A 81 1.24 13.70 0.44
N ASP A 82 1.24 13.31 1.71
CA ASP A 82 2.25 13.81 2.65
C ASP A 82 3.61 13.07 2.47
N LEU A 83 3.59 11.76 2.21
CA LEU A 83 4.81 10.96 2.01
C LEU A 83 5.20 10.73 0.55
N GLY A 84 4.27 10.92 -0.40
CA GLY A 84 4.49 10.67 -1.83
C GLY A 84 4.68 9.19 -2.18
N LEU A 85 4.15 8.28 -1.36
CA LEU A 85 4.25 6.83 -1.56
C LEU A 85 3.09 6.30 -2.41
N SER A 86 3.33 5.18 -3.09
CA SER A 86 2.25 4.43 -3.76
C SER A 86 1.48 3.59 -2.75
N LEU A 87 0.15 3.68 -2.75
CA LEU A 87 -0.73 2.95 -1.84
C LEU A 87 -1.74 2.11 -2.63
N LEU A 88 -1.94 0.85 -2.24
CA LEU A 88 -3.02 0.00 -2.74
C LEU A 88 -3.82 -0.59 -1.56
N PRO A 89 -5.16 -0.39 -1.52
CA PRO A 89 -6.00 -1.08 -0.56
C PRO A 89 -6.18 -2.55 -0.95
N VAL A 90 -6.31 -3.40 0.06
CA VAL A 90 -6.68 -4.82 -0.07
C VAL A 90 -7.68 -5.17 1.04
N SER A 91 -8.56 -6.13 0.79
CA SER A 91 -9.56 -6.62 1.76
C SER A 91 -8.96 -7.52 2.85
N GLY A 92 -7.72 -7.95 2.69
CA GLY A 92 -7.00 -8.77 3.67
C GLY A 92 -5.80 -9.50 3.07
N GLN A 93 -5.20 -10.36 3.88
CA GLN A 93 -3.96 -11.07 3.54
C GLN A 93 -4.09 -11.98 2.29
N THR A 94 -5.26 -12.59 2.06
CA THR A 94 -5.51 -13.44 0.88
C THR A 94 -5.38 -12.64 -0.41
N GLU A 95 -6.07 -11.50 -0.50
CA GLU A 95 -5.99 -10.60 -1.66
C GLU A 95 -4.58 -10.02 -1.81
N ALA A 96 -3.94 -9.64 -0.70
CA ALA A 96 -2.56 -9.18 -0.71
C ALA A 96 -1.61 -10.22 -1.33
N SER A 97 -1.75 -11.49 -0.93
CA SER A 97 -0.91 -12.59 -1.43
C SER A 97 -1.11 -12.83 -2.93
N GLN A 98 -2.35 -12.74 -3.40
CA GLN A 98 -2.69 -12.87 -4.81
C GLN A 98 -2.10 -11.70 -5.60
N LEU A 99 -2.27 -10.46 -5.12
CA LEU A 99 -1.76 -9.26 -5.75
C LEU A 99 -0.24 -9.27 -5.85
N ILE A 100 0.46 -9.64 -4.77
CA ILE A 100 1.92 -9.83 -4.77
C ILE A 100 2.33 -10.86 -5.82
N THR A 101 1.64 -12.01 -5.86
CA THR A 101 1.88 -13.06 -6.84
C THR A 101 1.70 -12.55 -8.28
N GLN A 102 0.68 -11.74 -8.53
CA GLN A 102 0.47 -11.10 -9.83
C GLN A 102 1.60 -10.12 -10.17
N ILE A 103 2.04 -9.27 -9.23
CA ILE A 103 3.16 -8.34 -9.46
C ILE A 103 4.44 -9.12 -9.84
N VAL A 104 4.77 -10.17 -9.07
CA VAL A 104 5.97 -10.99 -9.31
C VAL A 104 5.87 -11.73 -10.64
N ARG A 105 4.69 -12.26 -11.01
CA ARG A 105 4.53 -12.95 -12.30
C ARG A 105 4.64 -12.03 -13.49
N PHE A 106 3.98 -10.87 -13.43
CA PHE A 106 3.79 -10.04 -14.61
C PHE A 106 4.87 -8.98 -14.81
N HIS A 107 5.84 -8.84 -13.88
CA HIS A 107 7.08 -8.04 -14.03
C HIS A 107 6.92 -6.71 -14.79
N LYS A 108 5.80 -6.00 -14.60
CA LYS A 108 5.48 -4.79 -15.36
C LYS A 108 5.23 -3.64 -14.41
N LYS A 109 6.17 -2.68 -14.40
CA LYS A 109 6.01 -1.32 -13.85
C LYS A 109 4.66 -0.68 -14.25
N ASN A 110 4.09 -1.09 -15.39
CA ASN A 110 2.81 -0.60 -15.90
C ASN A 110 1.57 -1.09 -15.13
N ILE A 111 1.62 -2.22 -14.42
CA ILE A 111 0.46 -2.71 -13.63
C ILE A 111 0.24 -1.79 -12.43
N LEU A 112 1.31 -1.50 -11.68
CA LEU A 112 1.24 -0.57 -10.55
C LEU A 112 0.81 0.83 -11.01
N LYS A 113 1.35 1.33 -12.14
CA LYS A 113 0.93 2.61 -12.72
C LYS A 113 -0.57 2.61 -13.08
N ASN A 114 -1.08 1.56 -13.70
CA ASN A 114 -2.49 1.49 -14.08
C ASN A 114 -3.42 1.37 -12.87
N ILE A 115 -3.05 0.56 -11.87
CA ILE A 115 -3.86 0.39 -10.65
C ILE A 115 -3.87 1.71 -9.84
N LEU A 116 -2.71 2.37 -9.68
CA LEU A 116 -2.61 3.67 -9.01
C LEU A 116 -3.38 4.76 -9.77
N LYS A 117 -3.38 4.74 -11.11
CA LYS A 117 -4.15 5.68 -11.93
C LYS A 117 -5.66 5.52 -11.75
N CYS A 118 -6.17 4.30 -11.65
CA CYS A 118 -7.57 4.04 -11.32
C CYS A 118 -7.92 4.48 -9.90
N HIS A 119 -7.03 4.27 -8.93
CA HIS A 119 -7.24 4.75 -7.56
C HIS A 119 -7.21 6.29 -7.46
N GLN A 120 -6.32 6.98 -8.17
CA GLN A 120 -6.30 8.44 -8.20
C GLN A 120 -7.60 9.03 -8.76
N HIS A 121 -8.23 8.38 -9.74
CA HIS A 121 -9.52 8.82 -10.27
C HIS A 121 -10.66 8.66 -9.25
N LEU A 122 -10.60 7.61 -8.41
CA LEU A 122 -11.55 7.37 -7.32
C LEU A 122 -11.44 8.42 -6.18
N ILE A 123 -10.25 8.99 -5.96
CA ILE A 123 -10.03 10.05 -4.97
C ILE A 123 -10.60 11.38 -5.46
N ILE A 124 -10.44 11.70 -6.74
CA ILE A 124 -11.00 12.93 -7.33
C ILE A 124 -12.54 12.89 -7.31
N SER A 125 -13.16 11.74 -7.55
CA SER A 125 -14.61 11.60 -7.45
C SER A 125 -15.13 11.79 -6.01
N GLN A 126 -14.37 11.39 -4.99
CA GLN A 126 -14.74 11.65 -3.58
C GLN A 126 -14.59 13.12 -3.17
N ILE A 127 -13.71 13.89 -3.83
CA ILE A 127 -13.58 15.34 -3.59
C ILE A 127 -14.77 16.10 -4.20
N HIS A 128 -15.36 15.59 -5.29
CA HIS A 128 -16.52 16.20 -5.95
C HIS A 128 -17.87 15.93 -5.27
N GLU A 129 -17.91 15.05 -4.26
CA GLU A 129 -19.11 14.77 -3.44
C GLU A 129 -19.15 15.52 -2.10
N LEU A 130 -18.27 16.50 -1.88
CA LEU A 130 -18.49 17.45 -0.79
C LEU A 130 -19.70 18.31 -1.16
N PRO A 131 -20.83 18.22 -0.41
CA PRO A 131 -21.93 19.14 -0.63
C PRO A 131 -21.40 20.54 -0.38
N ALA A 132 -21.67 21.39 -1.35
CA ALA A 132 -21.56 22.85 -1.34
C ALA A 132 -21.13 23.46 0.00
N LEU A 133 -20.14 24.34 -0.07
CA LEU A 133 -20.08 25.54 0.77
C LEU A 133 -21.43 26.26 0.66
N ALA A 134 -22.40 25.79 1.44
CA ALA A 134 -23.69 26.40 1.62
C ALA A 134 -23.56 27.25 2.88
N LYS A 135 -23.38 28.55 2.65
CA LYS A 135 -23.75 29.66 3.53
C LYS A 135 -22.83 29.83 4.75
N THR A 136 -22.05 30.91 4.79
CA THR A 136 -22.49 32.25 5.24
C THR A 136 -21.47 33.28 4.76
#